data_AF-A0A1Z9PMV2-F1
#
_entry.id   AF-A0A1Z9PMV2-F1
#
_cell.length_a   1.000
_cell.length_b   1.000
_cell.length_c   1.000
_cell.angle_alpha   90.00
_cell.angle_beta   90.00
_cell.angle_gamma   90.00
#
_symmetry.space_group_name_H-M   'P 1'
#
loop_
_entity.id
_entity.type
_entity.pdbx_description
1 polymer ?
#
loop_
_entity_poly.entity_id
_entity_poly.type
_entity_poly.pdbx_seq_one_letter_code
_entity_poly.pdbx_strand_id
1 'polypeptide(L)'
;MRDLPTEKEIKESITDCNTWHRRFFRCWIDGSYLGFEHYQDNCAKVRRDYNSDKALRALAINSFCEFVAHEENCSPRTVQRHMVKTVSLDDLEALNVELIDDLRDLVRDEMEQSA
;
A
#
# COMPACT_ATOMS: atom_id res chain seq x y z
N MET A 1 -8.12 2.78 -18.75
CA MET A 1 -8.49 1.75 -17.77
C MET A 1 -7.47 0.66 -17.94
N ARG A 2 -6.66 0.42 -16.91
CA ARG A 2 -5.69 -0.68 -16.93
C ARG A 2 -6.46 -1.96 -16.57
N ASP A 3 -5.80 -3.10 -16.67
CA ASP A 3 -6.35 -4.32 -16.09
C ASP A 3 -5.89 -4.41 -14.63
N LEU A 4 -6.61 -5.21 -13.83
CA LEU A 4 -6.17 -5.51 -12.46
C LEU A 4 -4.77 -6.13 -12.46
N PRO A 5 -3.94 -5.88 -11.41
CA PRO A 5 -2.54 -6.26 -11.41
C PRO A 5 -2.33 -7.74 -11.75
N THR A 6 -1.36 -8.01 -12.62
CA THR A 6 -0.92 -9.38 -12.90
C THR A 6 0.07 -9.86 -11.83
N GLU A 7 0.26 -11.18 -11.68
CA GLU A 7 1.29 -11.72 -10.78
C GLU A 7 2.69 -11.19 -11.12
N LYS A 8 2.99 -11.03 -12.42
CA LYS A 8 4.26 -10.48 -12.88
C LYS A 8 4.47 -9.04 -12.42
N GLU A 9 3.48 -8.17 -12.60
CA GLU A 9 3.57 -6.76 -12.16
C GLU A 9 3.73 -6.67 -10.64
N ILE A 10 3.05 -7.53 -9.88
CA ILE A 10 3.21 -7.60 -8.43
C ILE A 10 4.61 -8.05 -8.03
N LYS A 11 5.17 -9.07 -8.70
CA LYS A 11 6.55 -9.51 -8.46
C LYS A 11 7.57 -8.41 -8.72
N GLU A 12 7.41 -7.68 -9.83
CA GLU A 12 8.27 -6.53 -10.13
C GLU A 12 8.16 -5.47 -9.03
N SER A 13 6.95 -5.22 -8.53
CA SER A 13 6.69 -4.28 -7.43
C SER A 13 7.28 -4.67 -6.07
N ILE A 14 7.62 -5.95 -5.86
CA ILE A 14 8.34 -6.37 -4.65
C ILE A 14 9.80 -5.90 -4.72
N THR A 15 10.42 -5.99 -5.89
CA THR A 15 11.86 -5.72 -6.05
C THR A 15 12.18 -4.30 -6.51
N ASP A 16 11.20 -3.56 -7.03
CA ASP A 16 11.37 -2.21 -7.54
C ASP A 16 10.23 -1.28 -7.11
N CYS A 17 10.56 -0.34 -6.22
CA CYS A 17 9.64 0.69 -5.72
C CYS A 17 9.27 1.75 -6.78
N ASN A 18 9.96 1.76 -7.94
CA ASN A 18 9.66 2.63 -9.06
C ASN A 18 8.67 2.05 -10.07
N THR A 19 8.21 0.82 -9.85
CA THR A 19 7.09 0.26 -10.61
C THR A 19 5.84 1.13 -10.46
N TRP A 20 4.92 1.00 -11.42
CA TRP A 20 3.70 1.79 -11.43
C TRP A 20 2.89 1.60 -10.14
N HIS A 21 2.65 0.35 -9.71
CA HIS A 21 1.86 0.10 -8.51
C HIS A 21 2.51 0.64 -7.23
N ARG A 22 3.83 0.50 -7.05
CA ARG A 22 4.52 1.01 -5.85
C ARG A 22 4.60 2.53 -5.84
N ARG A 23 5.02 3.15 -6.96
CA ARG A 23 5.15 4.60 -7.05
C ARG A 23 3.82 5.30 -6.83
N PHE A 24 2.77 4.84 -7.50
CA PHE A 24 1.45 5.48 -7.38
C PHE A 24 0.73 5.11 -6.08
N PHE A 25 1.01 3.94 -5.49
CA PHE A 25 0.60 3.67 -4.12
C PHE A 25 1.24 4.65 -3.12
N ARG A 26 2.53 5.00 -3.27
CA ARG A 26 3.17 6.03 -2.44
C ARG A 26 2.49 7.39 -2.61
N CYS A 27 2.17 7.78 -3.84
CA CYS A 27 1.38 8.99 -4.12
C CYS A 27 -0.06 8.94 -3.56
N TRP A 28 -0.61 7.74 -3.42
CA TRP A 28 -1.92 7.57 -2.79
C TRP A 28 -1.81 7.86 -1.29
N ILE A 29 -0.88 7.20 -0.60
CA ILE A 29 -0.75 7.32 0.85
C ILE A 29 -0.19 8.68 1.30
N ASP A 30 0.61 9.36 0.46
CA ASP A 30 1.13 10.71 0.73
C ASP A 30 0.11 11.84 0.47
N GLY A 31 -1.10 11.50 0.02
CA GLY A 31 -2.18 12.45 -0.25
C GLY A 31 -2.10 13.16 -1.60
N SER A 32 -1.17 12.81 -2.49
CA SER A 32 -1.13 13.39 -3.85
C SER A 32 -2.40 13.10 -4.66
N TYR A 33 -3.11 12.01 -4.34
CA TYR A 33 -4.38 11.66 -4.97
C TYR A 33 -5.59 12.39 -4.38
N LEU A 34 -5.72 12.39 -3.05
CA LEU A 34 -6.95 12.79 -2.34
C LEU A 34 -6.79 14.07 -1.50
N GLY A 35 -5.60 14.67 -1.51
CA GLY A 35 -5.29 15.91 -0.82
C GLY A 35 -4.73 15.73 0.59
N PHE A 36 -4.47 16.88 1.23
CA PHE A 36 -3.75 16.96 2.49
C PHE A 36 -4.46 16.29 3.67
N GLU A 37 -5.79 16.31 3.72
CA GLU A 37 -6.54 15.63 4.79
C GLU A 37 -6.30 14.12 4.76
N HIS A 38 -6.24 13.53 3.56
CA HIS A 38 -5.94 12.11 3.40
C HIS A 38 -4.52 11.76 3.88
N TYR A 39 -3.55 12.61 3.56
CA TYR A 39 -2.18 12.50 4.07
C TYR A 39 -2.15 12.52 5.61
N GLN A 40 -2.80 13.51 6.23
CA GLN A 40 -2.83 13.63 7.69
C GLN A 40 -3.46 12.42 8.35
N ASP A 41 -4.57 11.92 7.81
CA ASP A 41 -5.25 10.72 8.29
C ASP A 41 -4.36 9.48 8.18
N ASN A 42 -3.63 9.32 7.08
CA ASN A 42 -2.70 8.22 6.88
C ASN A 42 -1.54 8.29 7.89
N CYS A 43 -0.90 9.46 8.05
CA CYS A 43 0.13 9.63 9.07
C CYS A 43 -0.39 9.34 10.48
N ALA A 44 -1.60 9.79 10.84
CA ALA A 44 -2.19 9.51 12.13
C ALA A 44 -2.41 7.99 12.37
N LYS A 45 -2.92 7.26 11.36
CA LYS A 45 -3.09 5.81 11.43
C LYS A 45 -1.75 5.09 11.55
N VAL A 46 -0.76 5.48 10.75
CA VAL A 46 0.58 4.86 10.78
C VAL A 46 1.28 5.10 12.11
N ARG A 47 1.29 6.34 12.65
CA ARG A 47 1.88 6.62 13.97
C ARG A 47 1.28 5.76 15.08
N ARG A 48 -0.05 5.65 15.11
CA ARG A 48 -0.77 4.85 16.10
C ARG A 48 -0.32 3.39 16.08
N ASP A 49 -0.11 2.85 14.88
CA ASP A 49 0.14 1.42 14.67
C ASP A 49 1.62 1.10 14.36
N TYR A 50 2.53 2.08 14.46
CA TYR A 50 3.91 2.03 13.93
C TYR A 50 4.72 0.78 14.34
N ASN A 51 4.57 0.37 15.60
CA ASN A 51 5.27 -0.78 16.20
C ASN A 51 4.48 -2.10 16.09
N SER A 52 3.36 -2.13 15.37
CA SER A 52 2.49 -3.30 15.23
C SER A 52 2.43 -3.74 13.78
N ASP A 53 3.32 -4.65 13.40
CA ASP A 53 3.36 -5.22 12.05
C ASP A 53 2.00 -5.79 11.63
N LYS A 54 1.27 -6.42 12.55
CA LYS A 54 -0.08 -6.94 12.28
C LYS A 54 -1.06 -5.85 11.89
N ALA A 55 -1.05 -4.72 12.60
CA ALA A 55 -1.95 -3.60 12.32
C ALA A 55 -1.55 -2.87 11.03
N LEU A 56 -0.26 -2.60 10.84
CA LEU A 56 0.26 -1.98 9.62
C LEU A 56 0.02 -2.85 8.40
N ARG A 57 0.16 -4.17 8.52
CA ARG A 57 -0.19 -5.09 7.44
C ARG A 57 -1.65 -4.97 7.02
N ALA A 58 -2.56 -4.95 7.98
CA ALA A 58 -3.98 -4.78 7.69
C ALA A 58 -4.27 -3.43 7.01
N LEU A 59 -3.59 -2.37 7.46
CA LEU A 59 -3.66 -1.05 6.85
C LEU A 59 -3.11 -1.07 5.41
N ALA A 60 -1.93 -1.64 5.18
CA ALA A 60 -1.28 -1.74 3.88
C ALA A 60 -2.17 -2.47 2.86
N ILE A 61 -2.70 -3.64 3.22
CA ILE A 61 -3.58 -4.43 2.35
C ILE A 61 -4.83 -3.63 1.96
N ASN A 62 -5.48 -3.00 2.95
CA ASN A 62 -6.70 -2.23 2.70
C ASN A 62 -6.42 -1.01 1.82
N SER A 63 -5.42 -0.20 2.18
CA SER A 63 -5.04 1.00 1.41
C SER A 63 -4.60 0.65 -0.01
N PHE A 64 -3.86 -0.44 -0.22
CA PHE A 64 -3.43 -0.86 -1.55
C PHE A 64 -4.63 -1.32 -2.41
N CYS A 65 -5.56 -2.07 -1.82
CA CYS A 65 -6.79 -2.45 -2.51
C CYS A 65 -7.66 -1.24 -2.86
N GLU A 66 -7.74 -0.22 -1.99
CA GLU A 66 -8.45 1.03 -2.25
C GLU A 66 -7.80 1.84 -3.39
N PHE A 67 -6.47 1.94 -3.38
CA PHE A 67 -5.70 2.57 -4.45
C PHE A 67 -5.98 1.91 -5.82
N VAL A 68 -5.80 0.59 -5.93
CA VAL A 68 -6.02 -0.11 -7.21
C VAL A 68 -7.50 -0.03 -7.62
N ALA A 69 -8.42 -0.08 -6.66
CA ALA A 69 -9.84 0.05 -6.94
C ALA A 69 -10.20 1.44 -7.47
N HIS A 70 -9.55 2.49 -6.97
CA HIS A 70 -9.67 3.85 -7.48
C HIS A 70 -9.21 3.93 -8.93
N GLU A 71 -8.02 3.42 -9.23
CA GLU A 71 -7.44 3.46 -10.58
C GLU A 71 -8.26 2.68 -11.60
N GLU A 72 -8.80 1.54 -11.20
CA GLU A 72 -9.59 0.67 -12.08
C GLU A 72 -11.10 0.83 -11.93
N ASN A 73 -11.55 1.91 -11.27
CA ASN A 73 -12.96 2.24 -11.06
C ASN A 73 -13.80 1.01 -10.67
N CYS A 74 -13.33 0.25 -9.68
CA CYS A 74 -13.98 -0.95 -9.19
C CYS A 74 -14.05 -0.95 -7.65
N SER A 75 -14.44 -2.07 -7.04
CA SER A 75 -14.50 -2.17 -5.58
C SER A 75 -13.19 -2.72 -4.99
N PRO A 76 -12.75 -2.27 -3.80
CA PRO A 76 -11.59 -2.84 -3.12
C PRO A 76 -11.71 -4.36 -2.89
N ARG A 77 -12.94 -4.85 -2.68
CA ARG A 77 -13.24 -6.28 -2.56
C ARG A 77 -12.98 -7.04 -3.87
N THR A 78 -13.23 -6.42 -5.02
CA THR A 78 -12.91 -6.99 -6.34
C THR A 78 -11.41 -7.15 -6.47
N VAL A 79 -10.64 -6.11 -6.12
CA VAL A 79 -9.17 -6.15 -6.13
C VAL A 79 -8.65 -7.24 -5.20
N GLN A 80 -9.09 -7.27 -3.94
CA GLN A 80 -8.62 -8.26 -2.97
C GLN A 80 -8.86 -9.70 -3.45
N ARG A 81 -10.06 -9.98 -3.99
CA ARG A 81 -10.37 -11.30 -4.55
C ARG A 81 -9.49 -11.64 -5.75
N HIS A 82 -9.21 -10.67 -6.61
CA HIS A 82 -8.33 -10.85 -7.75
C HIS A 82 -6.89 -11.14 -7.32
N MET A 83 -6.36 -10.35 -6.38
CA MET A 83 -5.01 -10.52 -5.85
C MET A 83 -4.81 -11.91 -5.24
N VAL A 84 -5.72 -12.34 -4.35
CA VAL A 84 -5.66 -13.68 -3.72
C VAL A 84 -5.80 -14.83 -4.72
N LYS A 85 -6.52 -14.61 -5.83
CA LYS A 85 -6.70 -15.62 -6.89
C LYS A 85 -5.50 -15.72 -7.83
N THR A 86 -4.84 -14.60 -8.11
CA THR A 86 -3.87 -14.45 -9.20
C THR A 86 -2.44 -14.51 -8.71
N VAL A 87 -2.17 -14.04 -7.49
CA VAL A 87 -0.82 -13.92 -6.92
C VAL A 87 -0.59 -15.02 -5.90
N SER A 88 0.62 -15.59 -5.88
CA SER A 88 0.99 -16.58 -4.88
C SER A 88 0.94 -15.99 -3.46
N LEU A 89 0.74 -16.84 -2.45
CA LEU A 89 0.74 -16.38 -1.06
C LEU A 89 2.08 -15.74 -0.70
N ASP A 90 3.20 -16.37 -1.05
CA ASP A 90 4.54 -15.88 -0.73
C ASP A 90 4.82 -14.50 -1.35
N ASP A 91 4.37 -14.27 -2.57
CA ASP A 91 4.52 -12.95 -3.22
C ASP A 91 3.60 -11.90 -2.59
N LEU A 92 2.39 -12.27 -2.15
CA LEU A 92 1.53 -11.36 -1.39
C LEU A 92 2.14 -11.01 -0.03
N GLU A 93 2.75 -11.97 0.66
CA GLU A 93 3.49 -11.74 1.90
C GLU A 93 4.64 -10.75 1.69
N ALA A 94 5.46 -10.98 0.66
CA ALA A 94 6.57 -10.11 0.31
C ALA A 94 6.11 -8.71 -0.10
N LEU A 95 5.05 -8.59 -0.91
CA LEU A 95 4.46 -7.29 -1.23
C LEU A 95 3.97 -6.58 0.04
N ASN A 96 3.34 -7.29 0.98
CA ASN A 96 2.85 -6.66 2.21
C ASN A 96 3.99 -6.09 3.05
N VAL A 97 5.15 -6.76 3.13
CA VAL A 97 6.34 -6.24 3.83
C VAL A 97 6.77 -4.90 3.23
N GLU A 98 6.85 -4.87 1.91
CA GLU A 98 7.23 -3.70 1.14
C GLU A 98 6.24 -2.52 1.29
N LEU A 99 4.94 -2.79 1.23
CA LEU A 99 3.91 -1.77 1.43
C LEU A 99 3.88 -1.24 2.89
N ILE A 100 4.24 -2.08 3.86
CA ILE A 100 4.40 -1.63 5.26
C ILE A 100 5.58 -0.66 5.37
N ASP A 101 6.67 -0.91 4.66
CA ASP A 101 7.81 0.01 4.65
C ASP A 101 7.43 1.36 4.02
N ASP A 102 6.71 1.35 2.89
CA ASP A 102 6.16 2.56 2.27
C ASP A 102 5.24 3.36 3.23
N LEU A 103 4.46 2.67 4.08
CA LEU A 103 3.65 3.33 5.11
C LEU A 103 4.53 3.94 6.20
N ARG A 104 5.52 3.20 6.69
CA ARG A 104 6.45 3.69 7.73
C ARG A 104 7.24 4.91 7.28
N ASP A 105 7.62 4.95 6.00
CA ASP A 105 8.29 6.08 5.36
C ASP A 105 7.56 7.41 5.59
N LEU A 106 6.22 7.41 5.64
CA LEU A 106 5.43 8.64 5.82
C LEU A 106 5.74 9.39 7.12
N VAL A 107 6.17 8.66 8.16
CA VAL A 107 6.35 9.21 9.51
C VAL A 107 7.72 8.86 10.10
N ARG A 108 8.62 8.29 9.28
CA ARG A 108 9.92 7.76 9.75
C ARG A 108 10.71 8.83 10.49
N ASP A 109 10.87 10.01 9.89
CA ASP A 109 11.63 11.11 10.49
C ASP A 109 11.09 11.53 11.86
N GLU A 110 9.76 11.57 12.02
CA GLU A 110 9.10 11.94 13.29
C GLU A 110 9.29 10.87 14.37
N MET A 111 9.19 9.60 13.96
CA MET A 111 9.28 8.45 14.88
C MET A 111 10.72 8.17 15.31
N GLU A 112 11.71 8.34 14.42
CA GLU A 112 13.13 8.17 14.74
C GLU A 112 13.69 9.28 15.64
N GLN A 113 13.15 10.49 15.56
CA GLN A 113 13.51 11.59 16.48
C GLN A 113 12.90 11.44 17.88
N SER A 114 11.88 10.60 18.02
CA SER A 114 11.12 10.39 19.26
C SER A 114 11.51 9.12 20.03
N ALA A 115 12.44 8.32 19.50
CA ALA A 115 12.92 7.06 20.07
C ALA A 115 14.23 7.23 20.86
#